data_AF-A0A9P6HH48-F1
#
_entry.id   AF-A0A9P6HH48-F1
#
_cell.length_a   1.000
_cell.length_b   1.000
_cell.length_c   1.000
_cell.angle_alpha   90.00
_cell.angle_beta   90.00
_cell.angle_gamma   90.00
#
_symmetry.space_group_name_H-M   'P 1'
#
loop_
_entity.id
_entity.type
_entity.pdbx_description
1 polymer ?
#
loop_
_entity_poly.entity_id
_entity_poly.type
_entity_poly.pdbx_seq_one_letter_code
_entity_poly.pdbx_strand_id
1 'polypeptide(L)'
;MRRFSSIFLSVSLAFAANDPNFWNVKLTSDSSQRYLVNAQMATDSAAQNFNFVLTTSTPFMTVAGAGCATCGTVNSYNEQNSTTAISLPNSASINLIGGASTSGPLIKEDCFLHAQNGSSWNYPNQTILMSNQSSQLYGDQASGLFGLASGRATNNLNVSIVGGVFSRQPARPSVTFGLALQPPNPKGSDNAGSLHWLGADPSAYSGDITWKVTTVSSDSDAATFQIDGWKFKTGGTTVTNSDQELPSVFDMYYPNMFFPSQEAQLIHASIQGSSSQPSDDGQSIVYTVPCNSKFSLSTIIGGQPWQVDQTLLVQTLDNGTCVSNIQGWADASNNQYLFGSAFMSSLYVIVQIGNPNSPQSDQIGFAKRAVPSSIIGPIVGGVVGGVAGIAIISLAIFFWIRRRDRQQLKDILDSEDRGGKVGRFVENKVVEPFPFVAQPAPNVPTISPTALSYATNSQPLTTPGPVDEVPQSPDIHDHLLPPSYDQTYPTGPSDSSQQQQPNLFPGRARKR
;
A
#
# COMPACT_ATOMS: atom_id res chain seq x y z
N MET A 1 13.05 -28.00 45.08
CA MET A 1 12.95 -27.39 43.74
C MET A 1 11.48 -27.11 43.43
N ARG A 2 11.01 -25.89 43.68
CA ARG A 2 9.62 -25.48 43.36
C ARG A 2 9.66 -24.78 42.00
N ARG A 3 8.97 -25.36 41.01
CA ARG A 3 8.77 -24.75 39.69
C ARG A 3 7.87 -23.52 39.86
N PHE A 4 8.43 -22.33 39.66
CA PHE A 4 7.64 -21.12 39.47
C PHE A 4 7.04 -21.19 38.06
N SER A 5 5.75 -21.50 37.99
CA SER A 5 4.96 -21.33 36.78
C SER A 5 4.70 -19.83 36.65
N SER A 6 5.43 -19.16 35.76
CA SER A 6 5.17 -17.78 35.37
C SER A 6 3.81 -17.74 34.65
N ILE A 7 2.79 -17.33 35.39
CA ILE A 7 1.49 -16.95 34.82
C ILE A 7 1.75 -15.63 34.07
N PHE A 8 1.94 -15.72 32.76
CA PHE A 8 1.80 -14.56 31.88
C PHE A 8 0.32 -14.16 31.91
N LEU A 9 -0.01 -13.17 32.74
CA LEU A 9 -1.25 -12.42 32.58
C LEU A 9 -1.16 -11.76 31.20
N SER A 10 -1.83 -12.33 30.20
CA SER A 10 -2.17 -11.64 28.97
C SER A 10 -3.11 -10.51 29.34
N VAL A 11 -2.53 -9.37 29.74
CA VAL A 11 -3.23 -8.09 29.71
C VAL A 11 -3.54 -7.87 28.24
N SER A 12 -4.76 -8.21 27.84
CA SER A 12 -5.32 -7.75 26.57
C SER A 12 -5.37 -6.24 26.66
N LEU A 13 -4.26 -5.61 26.29
CA LEU A 13 -4.13 -4.21 26.02
C LEU A 13 -5.20 -3.92 24.97
N ALA A 14 -6.33 -3.36 25.40
CA ALA A 14 -7.32 -2.73 24.54
C ALA A 14 -6.69 -1.44 23.94
N PHE A 15 -5.62 -1.60 23.17
CA PHE A 15 -4.83 -0.54 22.58
C PHE A 15 -5.11 -0.50 21.09
N ALA A 16 -6.29 0.03 20.81
CA ALA A 16 -6.65 0.78 19.61
C ALA A 16 -8.06 1.32 19.89
N ALA A 17 -8.22 2.10 20.97
CA ALA A 17 -9.43 2.91 21.08
C ALA A 17 -9.44 3.82 19.86
N ASN A 18 -10.36 3.58 18.92
CA ASN A 18 -10.51 4.42 17.73
C ASN A 18 -10.63 5.86 18.22
N ASP A 19 -9.72 6.74 17.76
CA ASP A 19 -10.02 8.16 17.80
C ASP A 19 -11.33 8.30 16.98
N PRO A 20 -12.45 8.74 17.59
CA PRO A 20 -13.70 8.90 16.85
C PRO A 20 -13.56 9.88 15.68
N ASN A 21 -12.43 10.59 15.59
CA ASN A 21 -12.07 11.55 14.56
C ASN A 21 -10.94 11.03 13.65
N PHE A 22 -10.97 9.76 13.23
CA PHE A 22 -10.08 9.31 12.16
C PHE A 22 -10.62 9.77 10.79
N TRP A 23 -9.71 9.96 9.83
CA TRP A 23 -10.02 10.47 8.51
C TRP A 23 -9.84 9.36 7.48
N ASN A 24 -10.90 9.02 6.74
CA ASN A 24 -10.80 8.07 5.65
C ASN A 24 -10.42 8.80 4.36
N VAL A 25 -9.15 8.69 3.98
CA VAL A 25 -8.55 9.37 2.83
C VAL A 25 -8.50 8.40 1.66
N LYS A 26 -9.08 8.81 0.53
CA LYS A 26 -9.07 8.01 -0.70
C LYS A 26 -7.67 7.98 -1.30
N LEU A 27 -7.25 6.81 -1.75
CA LEU A 27 -6.02 6.64 -2.51
C LEU A 27 -6.34 6.41 -3.99
N THR A 28 -5.52 6.98 -4.86
CA THR A 28 -5.42 6.62 -6.27
C THR A 28 -4.07 5.95 -6.53
N SER A 29 -3.82 5.45 -7.74
CA SER A 29 -2.50 4.97 -8.13
C SER A 29 -2.15 5.41 -9.54
N ASP A 30 -0.86 5.57 -9.80
CA ASP A 30 -0.32 5.91 -11.11
C ASP A 30 0.05 4.67 -11.96
N SER A 31 0.54 4.89 -13.18
CA SER A 31 1.04 3.83 -14.07
C SER A 31 2.30 3.15 -13.55
N SER A 32 3.07 3.85 -12.72
CA SER A 32 4.20 3.28 -11.95
C SER A 32 3.74 2.47 -10.73
N GLN A 33 2.42 2.25 -10.57
CA GLN A 33 1.81 1.46 -9.50
C GLN A 33 2.05 2.03 -8.09
N ARG A 34 2.35 3.32 -7.99
CA ARG A 34 2.56 4.02 -6.72
C ARG A 34 1.24 4.57 -6.19
N TYR A 35 1.06 4.52 -4.88
CA TYR A 35 -0.18 4.95 -4.23
C TYR A 35 -0.12 6.45 -3.96
N LEU A 36 -1.07 7.15 -4.53
CA LEU A 36 -1.16 8.60 -4.47
C LEU A 36 -2.20 9.04 -3.46
N VAL A 37 -1.87 10.10 -2.74
CA VAL A 37 -2.80 10.87 -1.93
C VAL A 37 -2.84 12.30 -2.46
N ASN A 38 -4.04 12.87 -2.56
CA ASN A 38 -4.20 14.27 -2.95
C ASN A 38 -4.15 15.15 -1.70
N ALA A 39 -3.27 16.14 -1.71
CA ALA A 39 -3.20 17.15 -0.67
C ALA A 39 -3.13 18.56 -1.27
N GLN A 40 -3.76 19.49 -0.58
CA GLN A 40 -3.73 20.90 -0.91
C GLN A 40 -2.67 21.60 -0.04
N MET A 41 -1.91 22.49 -0.66
CA MET A 41 -0.98 23.41 0.00
C MET A 41 -1.50 24.83 -0.17
N ALA A 42 -1.27 25.68 0.83
CA ALA A 42 -1.83 27.03 0.95
C ALA A 42 -3.36 27.08 1.11
N THR A 43 -3.88 28.24 1.48
CA THR A 43 -5.32 28.47 1.74
C THR A 43 -6.00 29.29 0.63
N ASP A 44 -7.34 29.22 0.61
CA ASP A 44 -8.21 30.10 -0.16
C ASP A 44 -7.91 30.14 -1.67
N SER A 45 -7.89 31.33 -2.28
CA SER A 45 -7.63 31.53 -3.71
C SER A 45 -6.20 31.18 -4.14
N ALA A 46 -5.30 30.95 -3.19
CA ALA A 46 -3.90 30.56 -3.41
C ALA A 46 -3.68 29.04 -3.34
N ALA A 47 -4.74 28.26 -3.11
CA ALA A 47 -4.67 26.81 -2.98
C ALA A 47 -4.00 26.14 -4.19
N GLN A 48 -2.99 25.33 -3.93
CA GLN A 48 -2.26 24.53 -4.91
C GLN A 48 -2.45 23.05 -4.58
N ASN A 49 -2.95 22.25 -5.54
CA ASN A 49 -3.28 20.84 -5.32
C ASN A 49 -2.22 19.93 -5.95
N PHE A 50 -1.78 18.94 -5.19
CA PHE A 50 -0.74 18.01 -5.62
C PHE A 50 -1.12 16.57 -5.28
N ASN A 51 -0.65 15.65 -6.10
CA ASN A 51 -0.66 14.23 -5.77
C ASN A 51 0.70 13.84 -5.20
N PHE A 52 0.69 13.21 -4.04
CA PHE A 52 1.89 12.76 -3.36
C PHE A 52 1.92 11.24 -3.30
N VAL A 53 3.06 10.63 -3.61
CA VAL A 53 3.27 9.19 -3.39
C VAL A 53 3.42 8.94 -1.90
N LEU A 54 2.65 8.01 -1.35
CA LEU A 54 2.80 7.57 0.03
C LEU A 54 4.10 6.76 0.19
N THR A 55 4.85 7.05 1.23
CA THR A 55 6.04 6.28 1.60
C THR A 55 6.23 6.25 3.11
N THR A 56 6.68 5.12 3.63
CA THR A 56 7.04 4.92 5.04
C THR A 56 8.55 4.95 5.30
N SER A 57 9.36 5.23 4.28
CA SER A 57 10.83 5.27 4.40
C SER A 57 11.41 6.67 4.65
N THR A 58 10.60 7.72 4.59
CA THR A 58 11.04 9.10 4.88
C THR A 58 10.02 9.83 5.75
N PRO A 59 10.48 10.71 6.67
CA PRO A 59 9.59 11.52 7.47
C PRO A 59 9.11 12.77 6.74
N PHE A 60 9.82 13.18 5.69
CA PHE A 60 9.56 14.43 5.00
C PHE A 60 8.38 14.30 4.04
N MET A 61 7.53 15.32 4.04
CA MET A 61 6.75 15.64 2.86
C MET A 61 7.65 16.38 1.86
N THR A 62 7.60 16.00 0.60
CA THR A 62 8.38 16.64 -0.47
C THR A 62 7.46 17.10 -1.58
N VAL A 63 7.79 18.20 -2.25
CA VAL A 63 7.05 18.67 -3.43
C VAL A 63 8.02 19.23 -4.45
N ALA A 64 7.79 18.98 -5.73
CA ALA A 64 8.54 19.61 -6.82
C ALA A 64 8.35 21.14 -6.76
N GLY A 65 9.43 21.90 -6.56
CA GLY A 65 9.37 23.36 -6.62
C GLY A 65 9.31 23.89 -8.05
N ALA A 66 8.75 25.08 -8.26
CA ALA A 66 8.64 25.71 -9.58
C ALA A 66 9.99 25.90 -10.30
N GLY A 67 11.10 25.94 -9.56
CA GLY A 67 12.46 26.01 -10.09
C GLY A 67 13.13 24.66 -10.38
N CYS A 68 12.43 23.52 -10.21
CA CYS A 68 13.04 22.21 -10.32
C CYS A 68 13.12 21.71 -11.77
N ALA A 69 14.27 21.91 -12.42
CA ALA A 69 14.48 21.50 -13.80
C ALA A 69 14.45 19.96 -14.01
N THR A 70 14.80 19.16 -12.99
CA THR A 70 14.87 17.70 -13.11
C THR A 70 13.61 16.99 -12.56
N CYS A 71 12.59 17.74 -12.12
CA CYS A 71 11.35 17.17 -11.59
C CYS A 71 10.36 16.72 -12.67
N GLY A 72 10.72 16.81 -13.96
CA GLY A 72 9.85 16.46 -15.07
C GLY A 72 8.70 17.47 -15.27
N THR A 73 7.61 17.02 -15.91
CA THR A 73 6.44 17.85 -16.26
C THR A 73 5.32 17.77 -15.21
N VAL A 74 5.68 17.57 -13.95
CA VAL A 74 4.70 17.45 -12.85
C VAL A 74 4.23 18.83 -12.41
N ASN A 75 3.10 18.89 -11.69
CA ASN A 75 2.68 20.14 -11.06
C ASN A 75 3.76 20.57 -10.06
N SER A 76 4.16 21.83 -10.14
CA SER A 76 5.19 22.37 -9.27
C SER A 76 4.59 23.39 -8.29
N TYR A 77 5.11 23.37 -7.08
CA TYR A 77 4.76 24.30 -6.03
C TYR A 77 5.47 25.63 -6.23
N ASN A 78 4.68 26.71 -6.26
CA ASN A 78 5.17 28.06 -6.33
C ASN A 78 4.93 28.77 -5.00
N GLU A 79 6.02 28.94 -4.24
CA GLU A 79 6.04 29.61 -2.93
C GLU A 79 5.48 31.04 -3.01
N GLN A 80 5.73 31.76 -4.10
CA GLN A 80 5.28 33.16 -4.27
C GLN A 80 3.76 33.29 -4.41
N ASN A 81 3.07 32.20 -4.75
CA ASN A 81 1.62 32.18 -4.83
C ASN A 81 0.97 31.91 -3.46
N SER A 82 1.73 31.45 -2.46
CA SER A 82 1.22 31.11 -1.13
C SER A 82 1.44 32.27 -0.14
N THR A 83 0.40 32.57 0.64
CA THR A 83 0.46 33.56 1.72
C THR A 83 0.87 32.95 3.07
N THR A 84 0.86 31.63 3.18
CA THR A 84 1.20 30.86 4.40
C THR A 84 2.59 30.22 4.34
N ALA A 85 3.26 30.30 3.18
CA ALA A 85 4.60 29.80 3.02
C ALA A 85 5.64 30.61 3.80
N ILE A 86 6.56 29.91 4.48
CA ILE A 86 7.68 30.52 5.18
C ILE A 86 8.96 29.77 4.79
N SER A 87 9.86 30.44 4.07
CA SER A 87 11.16 29.86 3.75
C SER A 87 11.99 29.61 5.01
N LEU A 88 12.64 28.44 5.08
CA LEU A 88 13.59 28.12 6.15
C LEU A 88 15.03 28.23 5.60
N PRO A 89 16.02 28.55 6.45
CA PRO A 89 17.41 28.74 6.00
C PRO A 89 18.12 27.42 5.64
N ASN A 90 17.53 26.28 5.98
CA ASN A 90 18.15 24.96 5.85
C ASN A 90 17.67 24.26 4.58
N SER A 91 18.51 23.37 4.06
CA SER A 91 18.14 22.40 3.02
C SER A 91 18.15 20.98 3.59
N ALA A 92 17.54 20.06 2.86
CA ALA A 92 17.57 18.64 3.16
C ALA A 92 17.74 17.82 1.88
N SER A 93 18.14 16.57 2.05
CA SER A 93 18.14 15.55 1.01
C SER A 93 17.45 14.29 1.53
N ILE A 94 16.80 13.58 0.62
CA ILE A 94 16.16 12.30 0.88
C ILE A 94 16.69 11.33 -0.16
N ASN A 95 17.08 10.15 0.31
CA ASN A 95 17.38 9.01 -0.52
C ASN A 95 16.44 7.89 -0.09
N LEU A 96 15.60 7.43 -1.01
CA LEU A 96 14.81 6.23 -0.80
C LEU A 96 15.67 5.00 -1.10
N ILE A 97 15.22 3.85 -0.62
CA ILE A 97 15.84 2.55 -0.92
C ILE A 97 15.87 2.34 -2.45
N GLY A 98 16.96 1.81 -3.01
CA GLY A 98 17.08 1.67 -4.47
C GLY A 98 17.37 2.99 -5.22
N GLY A 99 17.84 4.04 -4.54
CA GLY A 99 18.58 5.14 -5.17
C GLY A 99 17.76 6.32 -5.70
N ALA A 100 16.42 6.27 -5.61
CA ALA A 100 15.60 7.44 -5.92
C ALA A 100 15.84 8.54 -4.88
N SER A 101 16.10 9.78 -5.32
CA SER A 101 16.55 10.84 -4.42
C SER A 101 16.00 12.21 -4.79
N THR A 102 15.96 13.11 -3.80
CA THR A 102 15.67 14.52 -4.03
C THR A 102 16.35 15.38 -2.98
N SER A 103 16.58 16.64 -3.31
CA SER A 103 17.01 17.64 -2.34
C SER A 103 16.49 19.02 -2.71
N GLY A 104 16.53 19.92 -1.75
CA GLY A 104 16.08 21.29 -1.91
C GLY A 104 16.01 22.04 -0.59
N PRO A 105 15.65 23.33 -0.63
CA PRO A 105 15.34 24.11 0.55
C PRO A 105 14.15 23.54 1.33
N LEU A 106 14.12 23.80 2.64
CA LEU A 106 12.97 23.54 3.48
C LEU A 106 12.07 24.78 3.55
N ILE A 107 10.77 24.55 3.62
CA ILE A 107 9.76 25.58 3.88
C ILE A 107 8.82 25.12 5.00
N LYS A 108 8.09 26.05 5.60
CA LYS A 108 6.83 25.78 6.30
C LYS A 108 5.66 26.14 5.40
N GLU A 109 4.61 25.34 5.46
CA GLU A 109 3.37 25.61 4.72
C GLU A 109 2.16 25.04 5.47
N ASP A 110 0.99 25.64 5.23
CA ASP A 110 -0.30 25.12 5.66
C ASP A 110 -0.85 24.14 4.62
N CYS A 111 -1.17 22.94 5.09
CA CYS A 111 -1.56 21.84 4.23
C CYS A 111 -2.88 21.18 4.68
N PHE A 112 -3.57 20.58 3.71
CA PHE A 112 -4.87 19.94 3.90
C PHE A 112 -4.92 18.57 3.23
N LEU A 113 -5.52 17.61 3.93
CA LEU A 113 -5.75 16.26 3.43
C LEU A 113 -7.25 16.03 3.30
N HIS A 114 -7.73 15.72 2.10
CA HIS A 114 -9.16 15.55 1.86
C HIS A 114 -9.60 14.12 2.17
N ALA A 115 -10.61 13.97 3.03
CA ALA A 115 -11.28 12.71 3.28
C ALA A 115 -12.37 12.44 2.22
N GLN A 116 -12.77 11.17 2.12
CA GLN A 116 -13.79 10.69 1.18
C GLN A 116 -15.16 11.35 1.35
N ASN A 117 -15.49 11.82 2.55
CA ASN A 117 -16.73 12.54 2.84
C ASN A 117 -16.69 14.03 2.46
N GLY A 118 -15.61 14.50 1.84
CA GLY A 118 -15.40 15.90 1.45
C GLY A 118 -14.89 16.80 2.58
N SER A 119 -14.71 16.27 3.80
CA SER A 119 -14.07 17.03 4.88
C SER A 119 -12.55 17.07 4.69
N SER A 120 -11.89 18.06 5.29
CA SER A 120 -10.44 18.23 5.20
C SER A 120 -9.79 18.21 6.57
N TRP A 121 -8.72 17.43 6.72
CA TRP A 121 -7.83 17.50 7.86
C TRP A 121 -6.75 18.56 7.60
N ASN A 122 -6.74 19.62 8.40
CA ASN A 122 -5.73 20.68 8.33
C ASN A 122 -4.54 20.33 9.24
N TYR A 123 -3.33 20.46 8.70
CA TYR A 123 -2.07 20.31 9.42
C TYR A 123 -1.15 21.51 9.10
N PRO A 124 -1.35 22.64 9.80
CA PRO A 124 -0.64 23.88 9.50
C PRO A 124 0.84 23.81 9.90
N ASN A 125 1.63 24.73 9.36
CA ASN A 125 3.07 24.87 9.62
C ASN A 125 3.86 23.55 9.44
N GLN A 126 3.50 22.76 8.43
CA GLN A 126 4.20 21.52 8.08
C GLN A 126 5.56 21.86 7.46
N THR A 127 6.63 21.19 7.92
CA THR A 127 7.94 21.28 7.24
C THR A 127 7.88 20.47 5.96
N ILE A 128 8.26 21.09 4.84
CA ILE A 128 8.25 20.47 3.52
C ILE A 128 9.60 20.68 2.86
N LEU A 129 10.13 19.63 2.23
CA LEU A 129 11.26 19.74 1.33
C LEU A 129 10.74 20.17 -0.05
N MET A 130 10.99 21.44 -0.40
CA MET A 130 10.67 21.96 -1.73
C MET A 130 11.82 21.62 -2.66
N SER A 131 11.65 20.56 -3.45
CA SER A 131 12.71 20.03 -4.30
C SER A 131 13.11 21.01 -5.39
N ASN A 132 14.42 21.22 -5.53
CA ASN A 132 15.00 21.90 -6.70
C ASN A 132 15.73 20.91 -7.62
N GLN A 133 15.96 19.68 -7.15
CA GLN A 133 16.47 18.56 -7.93
C GLN A 133 15.87 17.23 -7.45
N SER A 134 15.71 16.29 -8.37
CA SER A 134 15.12 14.97 -8.17
C SER A 134 15.67 13.95 -9.17
N SER A 135 15.89 12.72 -8.71
CA SER A 135 16.15 11.53 -9.52
C SER A 135 15.00 10.53 -9.33
N GLN A 136 14.14 10.42 -10.34
CA GLN A 136 13.09 9.39 -10.46
C GLN A 136 12.00 9.37 -9.36
N LEU A 137 11.99 10.32 -8.41
CA LEU A 137 10.92 10.40 -7.41
C LEU A 137 9.61 10.96 -7.98
N TYR A 138 9.70 11.87 -8.95
CA TYR A 138 8.55 12.55 -9.53
C TYR A 138 8.28 12.03 -10.95
N GLY A 139 7.01 12.01 -11.34
CA GLY A 139 6.56 11.44 -12.60
C GLY A 139 5.15 10.88 -12.47
N ASP A 140 4.51 10.52 -13.58
CA ASP A 140 3.20 9.85 -13.63
C ASP A 140 2.15 10.47 -12.68
N GLN A 141 1.97 11.80 -12.75
CA GLN A 141 1.05 12.59 -11.91
C GLN A 141 1.52 12.85 -10.46
N ALA A 142 2.55 12.15 -9.96
CA ALA A 142 3.12 12.41 -8.65
C ALA A 142 4.01 13.66 -8.65
N SER A 143 3.61 14.67 -7.88
CA SER A 143 4.33 15.93 -7.70
C SER A 143 5.18 15.96 -6.43
N GLY A 144 5.08 14.93 -5.59
CA GLY A 144 5.68 14.92 -4.27
C GLY A 144 5.68 13.55 -3.60
N LEU A 145 6.30 13.48 -2.43
CA LEU A 145 6.21 12.36 -1.49
C LEU A 145 5.45 12.77 -0.23
N PHE A 146 4.59 11.89 0.26
CA PHE A 146 3.91 12.03 1.55
C PHE A 146 4.59 11.08 2.53
N GLY A 147 5.64 11.57 3.20
CA GLY A 147 6.41 10.81 4.17
C GLY A 147 5.61 10.49 5.44
N LEU A 148 5.54 9.21 5.76
CA LEU A 148 4.82 8.66 6.92
C LEU A 148 5.77 8.15 8.01
N ALA A 149 7.09 8.22 7.81
CA ALA A 149 8.03 7.84 8.85
C ALA A 149 8.02 8.83 10.01
N SER A 150 8.50 8.41 11.19
CA SER A 150 8.45 9.21 12.40
C SER A 150 9.42 10.40 12.39
N GLY A 151 10.59 10.26 11.76
CA GLY A 151 11.68 11.25 11.81
C GLY A 151 12.60 11.04 13.01
N ARG A 152 12.59 9.83 13.58
CA ARG A 152 13.42 9.45 14.72
C ARG A 152 14.90 9.27 14.34
N ALA A 153 15.23 8.87 13.11
CA ALA A 153 16.64 8.67 12.72
C ALA A 153 17.41 10.01 12.80
N THR A 154 16.73 11.10 12.47
CA THR A 154 17.28 12.46 12.51
C THR A 154 17.12 13.15 13.87
N ASN A 155 16.55 12.47 14.88
CA ASN A 155 16.15 13.05 16.17
C ASN A 155 15.30 14.34 16.02
N ASN A 156 14.57 14.48 14.91
CA ASN A 156 13.81 15.69 14.61
C ASN A 156 12.40 15.33 14.13
N LEU A 157 11.54 14.96 15.07
CA LEU A 157 10.14 14.66 14.75
C LEU A 157 9.41 15.83 14.08
N ASN A 158 9.84 17.07 14.32
CA ASN A 158 9.14 18.25 13.80
C ASN A 158 9.19 18.38 12.27
N VAL A 159 10.00 17.56 11.59
CA VAL A 159 9.97 17.48 10.12
C VAL A 159 8.86 16.57 9.61
N SER A 160 8.39 15.62 10.42
CA SER A 160 7.37 14.67 10.02
C SER A 160 5.96 15.20 10.28
N ILE A 161 5.02 14.72 9.47
CA ILE A 161 3.60 15.01 9.67
C ILE A 161 3.11 14.48 11.03
N VAL A 162 3.71 13.39 11.51
CA VAL A 162 3.44 12.77 12.81
C VAL A 162 3.94 13.64 13.96
N GLY A 163 5.14 14.23 13.86
CA GLY A 163 5.59 15.21 14.85
C GLY A 163 4.76 16.49 14.83
N GLY A 164 4.24 16.89 13.66
CA GLY A 164 3.22 17.93 13.57
C GLY A 164 1.98 17.62 14.43
N VAL A 165 1.52 16.37 14.46
CA VAL A 165 0.42 15.96 15.36
C VAL A 165 0.83 16.05 16.83
N PHE A 166 2.00 15.52 17.20
CA PHE A 166 2.46 15.56 18.60
C PHE A 166 2.69 16.98 19.12
N SER A 167 3.20 17.90 18.28
CA SER A 167 3.39 19.30 18.69
C SER A 167 2.07 19.99 19.01
N ARG A 168 0.98 19.66 18.32
CA ARG A 168 -0.38 20.19 18.59
C ARG A 168 -1.11 19.43 19.70
N GLN A 169 -0.76 18.15 19.90
CA GLN A 169 -1.39 17.27 20.89
C GLN A 169 -0.32 16.57 21.74
N PRO A 170 0.42 17.30 22.60
CA PRO A 170 1.58 16.76 23.31
C PRO A 170 1.22 15.65 24.30
N ALA A 171 -0.02 15.62 24.79
CA ALA A 171 -0.53 14.56 25.68
C ALA A 171 -0.92 13.27 24.95
N ARG A 172 -0.95 13.27 23.61
CA ARG A 172 -1.32 12.09 22.82
C ARG A 172 -0.18 11.04 22.91
N PRO A 173 -0.46 9.79 23.33
CA PRO A 173 0.60 8.81 23.57
C PRO A 173 1.14 8.19 22.27
N SER A 174 0.35 8.17 21.20
CA SER A 174 0.74 7.67 19.87
C SER A 174 -0.10 8.28 18.74
N VAL A 175 0.45 8.28 17.53
CA VAL A 175 -0.29 8.50 16.28
C VAL A 175 -0.41 7.17 15.57
N THR A 176 -1.63 6.85 15.12
CA THR A 176 -1.92 5.60 14.42
C THR A 176 -2.49 5.92 13.06
N PHE A 177 -2.13 5.14 12.05
CA PHE A 177 -2.81 5.13 10.76
C PHE A 177 -2.95 3.70 10.24
N GLY A 178 -4.01 3.45 9.49
CA GLY A 178 -4.29 2.17 8.87
C GLY A 178 -4.31 2.24 7.34
N LEU A 179 -3.90 1.18 6.68
CA LEU A 179 -3.85 1.09 5.21
C LEU A 179 -4.69 -0.08 4.73
N ALA A 180 -5.67 0.22 3.89
CA ALA A 180 -6.46 -0.76 3.15
C ALA A 180 -6.22 -0.56 1.65
N LEU A 181 -5.13 -1.15 1.14
CA LEU A 181 -4.72 -0.99 -0.25
C LEU A 181 -5.46 -1.96 -1.17
N GLN A 182 -5.83 -1.52 -2.37
CA GLN A 182 -6.19 -2.43 -3.46
C GLN A 182 -4.93 -2.96 -4.13
N PRO A 183 -4.98 -4.11 -4.83
CA PRO A 183 -3.85 -4.61 -5.60
C PRO A 183 -3.28 -3.54 -6.56
N PRO A 184 -1.95 -3.45 -6.70
CA PRO A 184 -1.33 -2.54 -7.67
C PRO A 184 -1.89 -2.75 -9.09
N ASN A 185 -2.18 -1.66 -9.80
CA ASN A 185 -2.69 -1.69 -11.17
C ASN A 185 -1.70 -0.99 -12.10
N PRO A 186 -1.12 -1.69 -13.09
CA PRO A 186 -0.12 -1.10 -14.01
C PRO A 186 -0.67 0.04 -14.87
N LYS A 187 -2.00 0.21 -14.94
CA LYS A 187 -2.64 1.32 -15.65
C LYS A 187 -3.01 2.50 -14.75
N GLY A 188 -2.66 2.43 -13.46
CA GLY A 188 -3.22 3.31 -12.45
C GLY A 188 -4.66 2.97 -12.10
N SER A 189 -5.17 3.63 -11.06
CA SER A 189 -6.54 3.43 -10.58
C SER A 189 -7.02 4.67 -9.84
N ASP A 190 -8.25 5.10 -10.14
CA ASP A 190 -8.92 6.13 -9.34
C ASP A 190 -9.41 5.59 -8.00
N ASN A 191 -9.25 4.29 -7.72
CA ASN A 191 -9.57 3.67 -6.45
C ASN A 191 -8.49 2.64 -6.11
N ALA A 192 -7.41 3.11 -5.51
CA ALA A 192 -6.30 2.29 -5.05
C ALA A 192 -6.44 1.89 -3.57
N GLY A 193 -7.54 2.26 -2.90
CA GLY A 193 -7.78 1.90 -1.51
C GLY A 193 -7.93 3.13 -0.61
N SER A 194 -7.55 2.99 0.65
CA SER A 194 -7.77 4.03 1.66
C SER A 194 -6.65 4.09 2.70
N LEU A 195 -6.27 5.32 3.04
CA LEU A 195 -5.48 5.67 4.21
C LEU A 195 -6.46 6.11 5.32
N HIS A 196 -6.49 5.37 6.41
CA HIS A 196 -7.21 5.74 7.62
C HIS A 196 -6.25 6.52 8.50
N TRP A 197 -6.37 7.83 8.50
CA TRP A 197 -5.44 8.74 9.17
C TRP A 197 -5.90 9.06 10.60
N LEU A 198 -4.96 9.08 11.56
CA LEU A 198 -5.19 9.23 13.01
C LEU A 198 -5.96 8.09 13.70
N GLY A 199 -6.24 7.00 13.00
CA GLY A 199 -6.82 5.78 13.56
C GLY A 199 -6.91 4.67 12.53
N ALA A 200 -7.02 3.43 13.01
CA ALA A 200 -7.43 2.32 12.15
C ALA A 200 -8.96 2.32 11.99
N ASP A 201 -9.44 1.77 10.88
CA ASP A 201 -10.87 1.54 10.61
C ASP A 201 -11.19 0.06 10.87
N PRO A 202 -11.91 -0.28 11.96
CA PRO A 202 -12.30 -1.65 12.26
C PRO A 202 -13.16 -2.31 11.19
N SER A 203 -13.85 -1.55 10.34
CA SER A 203 -14.65 -2.10 9.24
C SER A 203 -13.79 -2.56 8.07
N ALA A 204 -12.52 -2.14 8.01
CA ALA A 204 -11.57 -2.50 6.95
C ALA A 204 -10.77 -3.77 7.25
N TYR A 205 -10.88 -4.35 8.45
CA TYR A 205 -10.22 -5.59 8.83
C TYR A 205 -11.11 -6.53 9.64
N SER A 206 -10.63 -7.76 9.83
CA SER A 206 -11.30 -8.79 10.62
C SER A 206 -10.28 -9.65 11.37
N GLY A 207 -10.71 -10.26 12.47
CA GLY A 207 -9.84 -11.05 13.33
C GLY A 207 -8.93 -10.20 14.20
N ASP A 208 -7.99 -10.87 14.88
CA ASP A 208 -7.05 -10.23 15.78
C ASP A 208 -5.91 -9.54 15.03
N ILE A 209 -5.41 -8.44 15.60
CA ILE A 209 -4.24 -7.73 15.09
C ILE A 209 -2.98 -8.41 15.64
N THR A 210 -2.08 -8.79 14.75
CA THR A 210 -0.74 -9.27 15.11
C THR A 210 0.23 -8.09 15.16
N TRP A 211 0.69 -7.72 16.35
CA TRP A 211 1.61 -6.60 16.54
C TRP A 211 3.08 -7.02 16.55
N LYS A 212 3.93 -6.20 15.94
CA LYS A 212 5.39 -6.27 16.01
C LYS A 212 5.93 -4.90 16.42
N VAL A 213 6.88 -4.91 17.35
CA VAL A 213 7.63 -3.69 17.70
C VAL A 213 8.52 -3.32 16.51
N THR A 214 8.58 -2.04 16.19
CA THR A 214 9.48 -1.54 15.16
C THR A 214 10.69 -0.85 15.77
N THR A 215 11.80 -0.90 15.03
CA THR A 215 13.03 -0.18 15.33
C THR A 215 13.36 0.76 14.18
N VAL A 216 13.88 1.94 14.51
CA VAL A 216 14.39 2.91 13.53
C VAL A 216 15.90 2.99 13.76
N SER A 217 16.71 2.81 12.71
CA SER A 217 18.16 2.95 12.82
C SER A 217 18.56 4.42 12.66
N SER A 218 19.78 4.78 13.05
CA SER A 218 20.32 6.12 12.77
C SER A 218 20.46 6.42 11.28
N ASP A 219 20.59 5.37 10.47
CA ASP A 219 20.95 5.47 9.06
C ASP A 219 19.74 5.42 8.14
N SER A 220 18.56 5.11 8.67
CA SER A 220 17.31 5.04 7.92
C SER A 220 16.12 5.42 8.79
N ASP A 221 15.28 6.32 8.29
CA ASP A 221 14.00 6.63 8.92
C ASP A 221 12.94 5.51 8.71
N ALA A 222 13.22 4.53 7.86
CA ALA A 222 12.32 3.41 7.64
C ALA A 222 12.16 2.57 8.92
N ALA A 223 10.92 2.39 9.35
CA ALA A 223 10.61 1.53 10.48
C ALA A 223 10.85 0.06 10.09
N THR A 224 11.82 -0.57 10.75
CA THR A 224 12.16 -1.98 10.58
C THR A 224 11.44 -2.84 11.60
N PHE A 225 11.04 -4.05 11.24
CA PHE A 225 10.51 -5.07 12.15
C PHE A 225 11.06 -6.44 11.74
N GLN A 226 10.86 -7.46 12.57
CA GLN A 226 11.33 -8.81 12.27
C GLN A 226 10.17 -9.74 11.91
N ILE A 227 10.32 -10.43 10.78
CA ILE A 227 9.50 -11.60 10.43
C ILE A 227 10.07 -12.86 11.07
N ASP A 228 9.23 -13.88 11.25
CA ASP A 228 9.64 -15.17 11.84
C ASP A 228 10.11 -16.17 10.76
N GLY A 229 9.97 -15.80 9.48
CA GLY A 229 10.34 -16.61 8.33
C GLY A 229 9.34 -16.46 7.18
N TRP A 230 9.54 -17.25 6.13
CA TRP A 230 8.62 -17.33 4.99
C TRP A 230 8.56 -18.74 4.40
N LYS A 231 7.47 -19.00 3.68
CA LYS A 231 7.21 -20.25 2.98
C LYS A 231 6.74 -19.98 1.56
N PHE A 232 7.45 -20.53 0.58
CA PHE A 232 7.08 -20.46 -0.82
C PHE A 232 6.61 -21.83 -1.31
N LYS A 233 5.54 -21.86 -2.12
CA LYS A 233 4.99 -23.09 -2.70
C LYS A 233 4.79 -22.91 -4.20
N THR A 234 5.28 -23.87 -5.00
CA THR A 234 5.11 -23.91 -6.46
C THR A 234 5.10 -25.36 -6.94
N GLY A 235 4.17 -25.74 -7.82
CA GLY A 235 4.22 -27.05 -8.51
C GLY A 235 4.43 -28.30 -7.63
N GLY A 236 3.97 -28.29 -6.37
CA GLY A 236 4.21 -29.37 -5.38
C GLY A 236 5.50 -29.23 -4.56
N THR A 237 6.45 -28.39 -5.00
CA THR A 237 7.64 -28.01 -4.25
C THR A 237 7.30 -26.97 -3.17
N THR A 238 7.95 -27.10 -2.03
CA THR A 238 7.88 -26.12 -0.93
C THR A 238 9.29 -25.73 -0.54
N VAL A 239 9.55 -24.43 -0.52
CA VAL A 239 10.79 -23.83 -0.02
C VAL A 239 10.44 -23.03 1.23
N THR A 240 11.29 -23.09 2.25
CA THR A 240 11.08 -22.38 3.51
C THR A 240 12.37 -21.76 3.98
N ASN A 241 12.29 -20.54 4.48
CA ASN A 241 13.30 -19.95 5.34
C ASN A 241 12.64 -19.74 6.72
N SER A 242 13.27 -20.28 7.76
CA SER A 242 12.83 -20.15 9.15
C SER A 242 13.86 -19.43 10.02
N ASP A 243 14.76 -18.68 9.39
CA ASP A 243 15.74 -17.90 10.10
C ASP A 243 14.99 -16.79 10.84
N GLN A 244 15.09 -16.84 12.16
CA GLN A 244 14.43 -15.86 13.00
C GLN A 244 15.20 -14.54 12.89
N GLU A 245 14.46 -13.43 12.98
CA GLU A 245 15.02 -12.08 13.20
C GLU A 245 15.54 -11.33 11.97
N LEU A 246 15.04 -11.65 10.77
CA LEU A 246 15.45 -10.91 9.57
C LEU A 246 14.79 -9.51 9.49
N PRO A 247 15.58 -8.44 9.32
CA PRO A 247 15.06 -7.09 9.27
C PRO A 247 14.17 -6.91 8.03
N SER A 248 12.99 -6.36 8.26
CA SER A 248 11.96 -6.18 7.25
C SER A 248 11.41 -4.77 7.30
N VAL A 249 11.09 -4.20 6.15
CA VAL A 249 10.45 -2.89 5.99
C VAL A 249 9.21 -3.05 5.12
N PHE A 250 8.16 -2.30 5.43
CA PHE A 250 7.07 -2.07 4.49
C PHE A 250 7.22 -0.68 3.89
N ASP A 251 7.04 -0.59 2.58
CA ASP A 251 6.93 0.70 1.91
C ASP A 251 6.13 0.60 0.62
N MET A 252 5.01 1.30 0.57
CA MET A 252 4.09 1.33 -0.58
C MET A 252 4.61 2.18 -1.76
N TYR A 253 5.75 2.87 -1.60
CA TYR A 253 6.47 3.45 -2.72
C TYR A 253 6.88 2.37 -3.75
N TYR A 254 7.22 1.18 -3.27
CA TYR A 254 7.65 0.08 -4.13
C TYR A 254 6.46 -0.82 -4.44
N PRO A 255 6.20 -1.14 -5.73
CA PRO A 255 5.17 -2.13 -6.07
C PRO A 255 5.57 -3.55 -5.68
N ASN A 256 6.86 -3.86 -5.78
CA ASN A 256 7.40 -5.22 -5.65
C ASN A 256 7.90 -5.54 -4.24
N MET A 257 8.13 -6.81 -3.97
CA MET A 257 8.87 -7.28 -2.80
C MET A 257 10.33 -7.50 -3.18
N PHE A 258 11.23 -7.16 -2.27
CA PHE A 258 12.67 -7.39 -2.42
C PHE A 258 13.14 -8.29 -1.30
N PHE A 259 13.83 -9.36 -1.70
CA PHE A 259 14.43 -10.35 -0.83
C PHE A 259 15.95 -10.24 -0.92
N PRO A 260 16.69 -10.70 0.10
CA PRO A 260 18.11 -10.98 -0.04
C PRO A 260 18.35 -11.84 -1.29
N SER A 261 19.40 -11.53 -2.05
CA SER A 261 19.65 -12.10 -3.38
C SER A 261 19.63 -13.63 -3.39
N GLN A 262 20.23 -14.26 -2.37
CA GLN A 262 20.28 -15.72 -2.21
C GLN A 262 18.89 -16.33 -1.97
N GLU A 263 18.04 -15.66 -1.18
CA GLU A 263 16.67 -16.11 -0.89
C GLU A 263 15.78 -15.98 -2.12
N ALA A 264 15.90 -14.86 -2.84
CA ALA A 264 15.20 -14.67 -4.12
C ALA A 264 15.61 -15.75 -5.14
N GLN A 265 16.91 -16.05 -5.24
CA GLN A 265 17.41 -17.11 -6.12
C GLN A 265 16.86 -18.48 -5.72
N LEU A 266 16.83 -18.80 -4.42
CA LEU A 266 16.30 -20.05 -3.90
C LEU A 266 14.82 -20.23 -4.26
N ILE A 267 14.01 -19.16 -4.12
CA ILE A 267 12.60 -19.15 -4.54
C ILE A 267 12.48 -19.44 -6.03
N HIS A 268 13.18 -18.70 -6.88
CA HIS A 268 12.99 -18.79 -8.33
C HIS A 268 13.60 -20.05 -8.95
N ALA A 269 14.63 -20.63 -8.33
CA ALA A 269 15.17 -21.93 -8.72
C ALA A 269 14.12 -23.06 -8.59
N SER A 270 13.09 -22.89 -7.74
CA SER A 270 11.98 -23.84 -7.61
C SER A 270 10.91 -23.70 -8.69
N ILE A 271 10.94 -22.63 -9.49
CA ILE A 271 9.96 -22.35 -10.55
C ILE A 271 10.54 -22.80 -11.90
N GLN A 272 9.98 -23.87 -12.47
CA GLN A 272 10.42 -24.37 -13.77
C GLN A 272 10.28 -23.28 -14.84
N GLY A 273 11.36 -23.01 -15.58
CA GLY A 273 11.37 -22.02 -16.66
C GLY A 273 11.57 -20.57 -16.21
N SER A 274 11.87 -20.33 -14.92
CA SER A 274 12.28 -19.00 -14.47
C SER A 274 13.70 -18.66 -14.92
N SER A 275 13.95 -17.38 -15.20
CA SER A 275 15.29 -16.84 -15.46
C SER A 275 15.44 -15.48 -14.78
N SER A 276 16.68 -15.11 -14.44
CA SER A 276 17.01 -13.84 -13.80
C SER A 276 17.69 -12.88 -14.76
N GLN A 277 17.44 -11.59 -14.59
CA GLN A 277 18.16 -10.51 -15.24
C GLN A 277 18.30 -9.33 -14.28
N PRO A 278 19.38 -8.51 -14.40
CA PRO A 278 19.43 -7.24 -13.68
C PRO A 278 18.24 -6.35 -14.07
N SER A 279 17.72 -5.58 -13.12
CA SER A 279 16.78 -4.49 -13.41
C SER A 279 17.46 -3.40 -14.23
N ASP A 280 16.66 -2.56 -14.90
CA ASP A 280 17.16 -1.45 -15.72
C ASP A 280 17.94 -0.41 -14.89
N ASP A 281 17.61 -0.26 -13.61
CA ASP A 281 18.31 0.61 -12.66
C ASP A 281 19.53 -0.05 -12.00
N GLY A 282 19.74 -1.35 -12.22
CA GLY A 282 20.81 -2.16 -11.62
C GLY A 282 20.69 -2.36 -10.10
N GLN A 283 19.58 -1.97 -9.48
CA GLN A 283 19.38 -2.05 -8.03
C GLN A 283 18.82 -3.42 -7.59
N SER A 284 18.21 -4.16 -8.51
CA SER A 284 17.60 -5.44 -8.22
C SER A 284 17.85 -6.48 -9.31
N ILE A 285 17.50 -7.71 -8.98
CA ILE A 285 17.47 -8.87 -9.86
C ILE A 285 15.99 -9.19 -10.11
N VAL A 286 15.55 -8.99 -11.34
CA VAL A 286 14.20 -9.29 -11.80
C VAL A 286 14.17 -10.72 -12.33
N TYR A 287 13.13 -11.46 -11.97
CA TYR A 287 12.94 -12.83 -12.42
C TYR A 287 11.77 -12.92 -13.39
N THR A 288 12.04 -13.40 -14.60
CA THR A 288 10.97 -13.82 -15.51
C THR A 288 10.46 -15.20 -15.10
N VAL A 289 9.17 -15.45 -15.27
CA VAL A 289 8.51 -16.72 -14.95
C VAL A 289 7.49 -17.06 -16.05
N PRO A 290 7.16 -18.35 -16.26
CA PRO A 290 6.06 -18.69 -17.16
C PRO A 290 4.75 -18.04 -16.71
N CYS A 291 4.01 -17.43 -17.63
CA CYS A 291 2.76 -16.72 -17.30
C CYS A 291 1.65 -17.60 -16.69
N ASN A 292 1.73 -18.91 -16.88
CA ASN A 292 0.80 -19.87 -16.29
C ASN A 292 1.26 -20.41 -14.93
N SER A 293 2.37 -19.91 -14.39
CA SER A 293 2.91 -20.35 -13.10
C SER A 293 1.89 -20.15 -11.96
N LYS A 294 1.78 -21.15 -11.09
CA LYS A 294 0.92 -21.13 -9.90
C LYS A 294 1.78 -21.31 -8.67
N PHE A 295 1.96 -20.23 -7.93
CA PHE A 295 2.71 -20.24 -6.69
C PHE A 295 2.15 -19.26 -5.67
N SER A 296 2.53 -19.47 -4.42
CA SER A 296 2.14 -18.61 -3.31
C SER A 296 3.30 -18.42 -2.35
N LEU A 297 3.37 -17.25 -1.74
CA LEU A 297 4.32 -16.89 -0.69
C LEU A 297 3.53 -16.67 0.60
N SER A 298 3.99 -17.22 1.71
CA SER A 298 3.45 -16.99 3.04
C SER A 298 4.55 -16.42 3.93
N THR A 299 4.42 -15.17 4.34
CA THR A 299 5.31 -14.56 5.34
C THR A 299 4.78 -14.88 6.73
N ILE A 300 5.63 -15.32 7.65
CA ILE A 300 5.24 -15.70 9.01
C ILE A 300 5.55 -14.51 9.92
N ILE A 301 4.52 -13.95 10.55
CA ILE A 301 4.63 -12.78 11.42
C ILE A 301 3.85 -13.05 12.69
N GLY A 302 4.51 -13.04 13.84
CA GLY A 302 3.90 -13.38 15.13
C GLY A 302 3.37 -14.82 15.16
N GLY A 303 4.04 -15.73 14.45
CA GLY A 303 3.60 -17.11 14.23
C GLY A 303 2.42 -17.27 13.28
N GLN A 304 1.84 -16.18 12.77
CA GLN A 304 0.71 -16.21 11.84
C GLN A 304 1.18 -16.14 10.39
N PRO A 305 0.74 -17.06 9.51
CA PRO A 305 1.08 -17.00 8.08
C PRO A 305 0.19 -16.01 7.33
N TRP A 306 0.82 -15.07 6.63
CA TRP A 306 0.19 -14.10 5.74
C TRP A 306 0.49 -14.47 4.29
N GLN A 307 -0.51 -15.02 3.61
CA GLN A 307 -0.34 -15.60 2.27
C GLN A 307 -0.73 -14.63 1.16
N VAL A 308 0.14 -14.52 0.16
CA VAL A 308 -0.13 -13.91 -1.15
C VAL A 308 -0.06 -14.98 -2.23
N ASP A 309 -0.94 -14.89 -3.23
CA ASP A 309 -1.05 -15.87 -4.31
C ASP A 309 -0.54 -15.32 -5.65
N GLN A 310 -0.58 -16.17 -6.69
CA GLN A 310 -0.06 -15.84 -8.01
C GLN A 310 -0.66 -14.57 -8.63
N THR A 311 -1.87 -14.14 -8.22
CA THR A 311 -2.52 -12.94 -8.78
C THR A 311 -1.81 -11.65 -8.38
N LEU A 312 -1.09 -11.69 -7.26
CA LEU A 312 -0.25 -10.59 -6.77
C LEU A 312 1.24 -10.83 -7.00
N LEU A 313 1.64 -12.08 -7.25
CA LEU A 313 3.04 -12.46 -7.40
C LEU A 313 3.54 -12.50 -8.84
N VAL A 314 2.65 -12.55 -9.83
CA VAL A 314 3.00 -12.58 -11.25
C VAL A 314 2.42 -11.36 -11.95
N GLN A 315 3.29 -10.53 -12.51
CA GLN A 315 2.90 -9.37 -13.32
C GLN A 315 3.17 -9.66 -14.80
N THR A 316 2.16 -9.47 -15.64
CA THR A 316 2.33 -9.48 -17.10
C THR A 316 2.73 -8.08 -17.58
N LEU A 317 3.87 -7.98 -18.24
CA LEU A 317 4.34 -6.76 -18.90
C LEU A 317 3.62 -6.55 -20.25
N ASP A 318 3.73 -5.35 -20.81
CA ASP A 318 3.06 -5.00 -22.08
C ASP A 318 3.51 -5.86 -23.26
N ASN A 319 4.73 -6.41 -23.21
CA ASN A 319 5.25 -7.33 -24.22
C ASN A 319 4.76 -8.79 -24.05
N GLY A 320 3.88 -9.05 -23.09
CA GLY A 320 3.37 -10.39 -22.77
C GLY A 320 4.30 -11.26 -21.92
N THR A 321 5.50 -10.79 -21.58
CA THR A 321 6.40 -11.47 -20.65
C THR A 321 5.85 -11.35 -19.24
N CYS A 322 5.94 -12.43 -18.47
CA CYS A 322 5.57 -12.40 -17.06
C CYS A 322 6.80 -12.33 -16.17
N VAL A 323 6.76 -11.41 -15.21
CA VAL A 323 7.79 -11.22 -14.19
C VAL A 323 7.22 -11.53 -12.81
N SER A 324 8.09 -11.97 -11.92
CA SER A 324 7.76 -12.15 -10.52
C SER A 324 7.81 -10.81 -9.79
N ASN A 325 6.82 -10.54 -8.95
CA ASN A 325 6.85 -9.40 -8.02
C ASN A 325 7.76 -9.67 -6.82
N ILE A 326 8.42 -10.83 -6.76
CA ILE A 326 9.52 -11.13 -5.85
C ILE A 326 10.83 -10.86 -6.60
N GLN A 327 11.58 -9.87 -6.17
CA GLN A 327 12.89 -9.50 -6.70
C GLN A 327 13.99 -9.81 -5.69
N GLY A 328 15.21 -9.98 -6.17
CA GLY A 328 16.40 -10.02 -5.33
C GLY A 328 17.06 -8.66 -5.27
N TRP A 329 17.68 -8.27 -4.16
CA TRP A 329 18.63 -7.16 -4.18
C TRP A 329 19.80 -7.47 -5.11
N ALA A 330 20.26 -6.48 -5.88
CA ALA A 330 21.48 -6.64 -6.67
C ALA A 330 22.72 -6.69 -5.77
N ASP A 331 22.72 -5.89 -4.69
CA ASP A 331 23.74 -5.94 -3.65
C ASP A 331 23.50 -7.14 -2.72
N ALA A 332 24.39 -8.13 -2.78
CA ALA A 332 24.31 -9.33 -1.96
C ALA A 332 24.56 -9.08 -0.46
N SER A 333 25.10 -7.92 -0.08
CA SER A 333 25.24 -7.52 1.33
C SER A 333 23.93 -7.06 1.95
N ASN A 334 22.92 -6.72 1.13
CA ASN A 334 21.61 -6.34 1.61
C ASN A 334 20.82 -7.57 2.06
N ASN A 335 20.70 -7.73 3.37
CA ASN A 335 19.97 -8.82 4.03
C ASN A 335 18.55 -8.42 4.47
N GLN A 336 18.08 -7.22 4.09
CA GLN A 336 16.76 -6.73 4.46
C GLN A 336 15.69 -7.23 3.50
N TYR A 337 14.49 -7.46 4.03
CA TYR A 337 13.29 -7.68 3.24
C TYR A 337 12.56 -6.35 3.06
N LEU A 338 12.21 -6.00 1.83
CA LEU A 338 11.29 -4.89 1.57
C LEU A 338 10.00 -5.46 1.03
N PHE A 339 8.91 -5.25 1.75
CA PHE A 339 7.58 -5.65 1.33
C PHE A 339 6.84 -4.44 0.76
N GLY A 340 6.74 -4.41 -0.57
CA GLY A 340 6.02 -3.38 -1.29
C GLY A 340 4.51 -3.53 -1.23
N SER A 341 3.85 -2.67 -2.01
CA SER A 341 2.40 -2.57 -2.05
C SER A 341 1.69 -3.83 -2.56
N ALA A 342 2.32 -4.65 -3.42
CA ALA A 342 1.76 -5.94 -3.84
C ALA A 342 1.47 -6.83 -2.62
N PHE A 343 2.43 -6.96 -1.69
CA PHE A 343 2.22 -7.72 -0.46
C PHE A 343 1.23 -7.01 0.48
N MET A 344 1.42 -5.71 0.71
CA MET A 344 0.58 -4.93 1.62
C MET A 344 -0.90 -4.94 1.21
N SER A 345 -1.23 -5.05 -0.08
CA SER A 345 -2.61 -5.09 -0.59
C SER A 345 -3.41 -6.34 -0.16
N SER A 346 -2.71 -7.39 0.29
CA SER A 346 -3.32 -8.65 0.75
C SER A 346 -3.81 -8.60 2.20
N LEU A 347 -3.37 -7.61 2.98
CA LEU A 347 -3.63 -7.49 4.41
C LEU A 347 -3.97 -6.05 4.79
N TYR A 348 -4.42 -5.85 6.02
CA TYR A 348 -4.62 -4.52 6.60
C TYR A 348 -3.40 -4.19 7.46
N VAL A 349 -2.68 -3.13 7.09
CA VAL A 349 -1.50 -2.67 7.84
C VAL A 349 -1.93 -1.56 8.78
N ILE A 350 -1.50 -1.62 10.03
CA ILE A 350 -1.66 -0.55 11.03
C ILE A 350 -0.27 -0.12 11.44
N VAL A 351 0.04 1.16 11.33
CA VAL A 351 1.28 1.72 11.86
C VAL A 351 0.93 2.59 13.06
N GLN A 352 1.64 2.36 14.16
CA GLN A 352 1.52 3.13 15.38
C GLN A 352 2.89 3.71 15.71
N ILE A 353 2.97 5.03 15.77
CA ILE A 353 4.18 5.76 16.14
C ILE A 353 3.95 6.31 17.54
N GLY A 354 4.79 5.91 18.48
CA GLY A 354 4.75 6.39 19.86
C GLY A 354 5.20 7.84 19.96
N ASN A 355 4.65 8.58 20.91
CA ASN A 355 5.19 9.87 21.32
C ASN A 355 6.51 9.63 22.09
N PRO A 356 7.64 10.31 21.80
CA PRO A 356 8.89 10.13 22.55
C PRO A 356 8.75 10.39 24.05
N ASN A 357 7.76 11.18 24.46
CA ASN A 357 7.48 11.50 25.85
C ASN A 357 6.51 10.50 26.51
N SER A 358 6.16 9.41 25.82
CA SER A 358 5.26 8.34 26.26
C SER A 358 6.03 7.01 26.33
N PRO A 359 5.64 6.06 27.20
CA PRO A 359 6.21 4.71 27.22
C PRO A 359 5.84 3.86 26.00
N GLN A 360 4.96 4.34 25.12
CA GLN A 360 4.48 3.58 23.97
C GLN A 360 5.56 3.52 22.88
N SER A 361 5.93 2.31 22.47
CA SER A 361 6.88 2.10 21.38
C SER A 361 6.23 2.26 20.01
N ASP A 362 7.05 2.50 18.99
CA ASP A 362 6.63 2.36 17.60
C ASP A 362 6.31 0.87 17.33
N GLN A 363 5.21 0.61 16.63
CA GLN A 363 4.70 -0.73 16.36
C GLN A 363 4.03 -0.78 14.99
N ILE A 364 4.02 -1.97 14.40
CA ILE A 364 3.25 -2.29 13.20
C ILE A 364 2.33 -3.48 13.47
N GLY A 365 1.08 -3.35 13.07
CA GLY A 365 0.01 -4.32 13.24
C GLY A 365 -0.45 -4.88 11.91
N PHE A 366 -0.73 -6.19 11.89
CA PHE A 366 -1.24 -6.90 10.73
C PHE A 366 -2.58 -7.53 11.05
N ALA A 367 -3.57 -7.30 10.19
CA ALA A 367 -4.87 -7.94 10.29
C ALA A 367 -5.34 -8.43 8.91
N LYS A 368 -6.25 -9.39 8.90
CA LYS A 368 -6.88 -9.83 7.66
C LYS A 368 -7.79 -8.72 7.14
N ARG A 369 -7.67 -8.35 5.86
CA ARG A 369 -8.61 -7.39 5.25
C ARG A 369 -10.05 -7.88 5.41
N ALA A 370 -10.94 -6.96 5.77
CA ALA A 370 -12.36 -7.22 5.65
C ALA A 370 -12.62 -7.37 4.16
N VAL A 371 -13.05 -8.56 3.74
CA VAL A 371 -13.65 -8.72 2.43
C VAL A 371 -14.96 -7.97 2.54
N PRO A 372 -15.19 -6.86 1.78
CA PRO A 372 -16.47 -6.19 1.81
C PRO A 372 -17.50 -7.27 1.60
N SER A 373 -18.44 -7.44 2.53
CA SER A 373 -19.41 -8.52 2.48
C SER A 373 -20.06 -8.42 1.10
N SER A 374 -19.59 -9.26 0.18
CA SER A 374 -20.09 -9.23 -1.17
C SER A 374 -21.60 -9.37 -1.02
N ILE A 375 -22.36 -8.62 -1.81
CA ILE A 375 -23.83 -8.62 -1.79
C ILE A 375 -24.37 -10.02 -2.20
N ILE A 376 -23.57 -11.08 -2.09
CA ILE A 376 -23.96 -12.48 -2.13
C ILE A 376 -25.07 -12.75 -1.11
N GLY A 377 -25.08 -12.14 0.08
CA GLY A 377 -26.16 -12.33 1.05
C GLY A 377 -27.55 -11.99 0.46
N PRO A 378 -27.75 -10.75 -0.03
CA PRO A 378 -28.99 -10.37 -0.71
C PRO A 378 -29.22 -11.08 -2.06
N ILE A 379 -28.18 -11.37 -2.85
CA ILE A 379 -28.32 -12.06 -4.14
C ILE A 379 -28.75 -13.53 -3.93
N VAL A 380 -28.09 -14.26 -3.04
CA VAL A 380 -28.44 -15.66 -2.71
C VAL A 380 -29.78 -15.70 -1.97
N GLY A 381 -30.05 -14.75 -1.07
CA GLY A 381 -31.36 -14.60 -0.43
C GLY A 381 -32.49 -14.36 -1.44
N GLY A 382 -32.25 -13.55 -2.48
CA GLY A 382 -33.18 -13.33 -3.58
C GLY A 382 -33.45 -14.57 -4.43
N VAL A 383 -32.41 -15.34 -4.77
CA VAL A 383 -32.56 -16.57 -5.58
C VAL A 383 -33.27 -17.68 -4.79
N VAL A 384 -32.85 -17.93 -3.54
CA VAL A 384 -33.47 -18.97 -2.69
C VAL A 384 -34.91 -18.58 -2.34
N GLY A 385 -35.15 -17.32 -1.99
CA GLY A 385 -36.50 -16.79 -1.75
C GLY A 385 -37.38 -16.84 -3.00
N GLY A 386 -36.82 -16.56 -4.19
CA GLY A 386 -37.53 -16.63 -5.47
C GLY A 386 -37.94 -18.06 -5.84
N VAL A 387 -37.02 -19.03 -5.73
CA VAL A 387 -37.32 -20.45 -6.01
C VAL A 387 -38.36 -21.00 -5.04
N ALA A 388 -38.24 -20.70 -3.75
CA ALA A 388 -39.23 -21.10 -2.75
C ALA A 388 -40.60 -20.46 -3.02
N GLY A 389 -40.63 -19.17 -3.37
CA GLY A 389 -41.85 -18.45 -3.74
C GLY A 389 -42.55 -19.05 -4.95
N ILE A 390 -41.82 -19.35 -6.03
CA ILE A 390 -42.37 -20.01 -7.22
C ILE A 390 -42.90 -21.39 -6.88
N ALA A 391 -42.17 -22.20 -6.09
CA ALA A 391 -42.63 -23.53 -5.70
C ALA A 391 -43.95 -23.49 -4.91
N ILE A 392 -44.10 -22.54 -3.98
CA ILE A 392 -45.33 -22.34 -3.21
C ILE A 392 -46.49 -21.89 -4.12
N ILE A 393 -46.24 -20.95 -5.05
CA ILE A 393 -47.25 -20.48 -6.01
C ILE A 393 -47.67 -21.63 -6.93
N SER A 394 -46.72 -22.40 -7.47
CA SER A 394 -47.01 -23.56 -8.31
C SER A 394 -47.79 -24.64 -7.56
N LEU A 395 -47.47 -24.91 -6.29
CA LEU A 395 -48.25 -25.81 -5.43
C LEU A 395 -49.67 -25.28 -5.20
N ALA A 396 -49.83 -23.99 -4.92
CA ALA A 396 -51.14 -23.38 -4.72
C ALA A 396 -52.00 -23.45 -5.99
N ILE A 397 -51.42 -23.14 -7.15
CA ILE A 397 -52.08 -23.27 -8.47
C ILE A 397 -52.46 -24.73 -8.73
N PHE A 398 -51.55 -25.67 -8.49
CA PHE A 398 -51.80 -27.10 -8.67
C PHE A 398 -52.95 -27.60 -7.79
N PHE A 399 -52.97 -27.24 -6.51
CA PHE A 399 -54.07 -27.59 -5.60
C PHE A 399 -55.39 -26.93 -5.98
N TRP A 400 -55.35 -25.70 -6.50
CA TRP A 400 -56.54 -25.00 -6.98
C TRP A 400 -57.14 -25.66 -8.23
N ILE A 401 -56.31 -26.02 -9.22
CA ILE A 401 -56.75 -26.77 -10.41
C ILE A 401 -57.31 -28.13 -10.01
N ARG A 402 -56.59 -28.89 -9.16
CA ARG A 402 -57.06 -30.21 -8.69
C ARG A 402 -58.38 -30.14 -7.93
N ARG A 403 -58.63 -29.05 -7.19
CA ARG A 403 -59.91 -28.83 -6.50
C ARG A 403 -61.03 -28.51 -7.49
N ARG A 404 -60.75 -27.74 -8.54
CA ARG A 404 -61.71 -27.40 -9.60
C ARG A 404 -62.10 -28.63 -10.43
N ASP A 405 -61.15 -29.48 -10.79
CA ASP A 405 -61.42 -30.70 -11.57
C ASP A 405 -62.34 -31.67 -10.80
N ARG A 406 -62.19 -31.75 -9.47
CA ARG A 406 -63.09 -32.54 -8.62
C ARG A 406 -64.51 -31.98 -8.55
N GLN A 407 -64.70 -30.67 -8.77
CA GLN A 407 -66.03 -30.08 -8.86
C GLN A 407 -66.64 -30.33 -10.24
N GLN A 408 -65.85 -30.19 -11.31
CA GLN A 408 -66.32 -30.50 -12.66
C GLN A 408 -66.65 -31.98 -12.86
N LEU A 409 -65.94 -32.91 -12.21
CA LEU A 409 -66.29 -34.33 -12.27
C LEU A 409 -67.63 -34.63 -11.56
N LYS A 410 -67.98 -33.86 -10.52
CA LYS A 410 -69.29 -33.95 -9.87
C LYS A 410 -70.38 -33.36 -10.76
N ASP A 411 -70.11 -32.22 -11.40
CA ASP A 411 -71.07 -31.64 -12.35
C ASP A 411 -71.27 -32.54 -13.59
N ILE A 412 -70.23 -33.27 -14.04
CA ILE A 412 -70.34 -34.25 -15.13
C ILE A 412 -71.16 -35.48 -14.69
N LEU A 413 -70.90 -36.04 -13.50
CA LEU A 413 -71.67 -37.17 -12.96
C LEU A 413 -73.13 -36.80 -12.64
N ASP A 414 -73.38 -35.58 -12.14
CA ASP A 414 -74.74 -35.07 -11.90
C ASP A 414 -75.44 -34.66 -13.22
N SER A 415 -74.68 -34.39 -14.30
CA SER A 415 -75.24 -34.17 -15.64
C SER A 415 -75.61 -35.46 -16.40
N GLU A 416 -75.13 -36.62 -15.94
CA GLU A 416 -75.44 -37.92 -16.57
C GLU A 416 -76.85 -38.44 -16.22
N ASP A 417 -77.48 -37.89 -15.17
CA ASP A 417 -78.87 -38.23 -14.78
C ASP A 417 -79.92 -37.26 -15.36
N ARG A 418 -79.51 -36.30 -16.21
CA ARG A 418 -80.42 -35.45 -16.99
C ARG A 418 -80.21 -35.62 -18.49
N GLY A 419 -80.73 -36.75 -18.97
CA GLY A 419 -81.34 -36.96 -20.28
C GLY A 419 -80.93 -36.03 -21.43
N GLY A 420 -80.09 -36.57 -22.30
CA GLY A 420 -80.30 -36.54 -23.75
C GLY A 420 -79.86 -35.28 -24.50
N LYS A 421 -78.81 -35.41 -25.31
CA LYS A 421 -78.95 -35.53 -26.77
C LYS A 421 -77.60 -35.73 -27.43
N VAL A 422 -77.63 -36.66 -28.37
CA VAL A 422 -76.60 -37.03 -29.35
C VAL A 422 -76.06 -35.79 -30.06
N GLY A 423 -74.72 -35.66 -30.14
CA GLY A 423 -74.07 -34.53 -30.78
C GLY A 423 -72.63 -34.79 -31.23
N ARG A 424 -72.50 -35.51 -32.35
CA ARG A 424 -71.56 -35.26 -33.46
C ARG A 424 -70.05 -35.40 -33.21
N PHE A 425 -69.50 -36.44 -33.84
CA PHE A 425 -68.09 -36.64 -34.19
C PHE A 425 -67.39 -35.35 -34.63
N VAL A 426 -66.26 -35.03 -33.98
CA VAL A 426 -65.27 -34.08 -34.49
C VAL A 426 -64.00 -34.86 -34.85
N GLU A 427 -63.71 -34.72 -36.13
CA GLU A 427 -62.61 -35.18 -36.96
C GLU A 427 -61.21 -35.07 -36.33
N ASN A 428 -60.45 -36.17 -36.45
CA ASN A 428 -59.04 -36.25 -36.09
C ASN A 428 -58.21 -35.31 -36.96
N LYS A 429 -57.68 -34.23 -36.38
CA LYS A 429 -56.63 -33.44 -37.01
C LYS A 429 -55.28 -34.13 -36.76
N VAL A 430 -54.77 -34.76 -37.80
CA VAL A 430 -53.43 -35.35 -37.90
C VAL A 430 -52.39 -34.26 -37.60
N VAL A 431 -51.56 -34.51 -36.57
CA VAL A 431 -50.37 -33.69 -36.26
C VAL A 431 -49.24 -34.19 -37.15
N GLU A 432 -48.78 -33.34 -38.05
CA GLU A 432 -47.57 -33.58 -38.84
C GLU A 432 -46.32 -33.57 -37.94
N PRO A 433 -45.40 -34.53 -38.09
CA PRO A 433 -44.12 -34.52 -37.38
C PRO A 433 -43.19 -33.44 -37.94
N PHE A 434 -42.64 -32.61 -37.06
CA PHE A 434 -41.57 -31.66 -37.38
C PHE A 434 -40.34 -32.38 -37.98
N PRO A 435 -39.78 -31.91 -39.11
CA PRO A 435 -38.50 -32.41 -39.59
C PRO A 435 -37.36 -31.86 -38.73
N PHE A 436 -36.56 -32.77 -38.17
CA PHE A 436 -35.24 -32.47 -37.62
C PHE A 436 -34.34 -31.94 -38.74
N VAL A 437 -34.00 -30.65 -38.70
CA VAL A 437 -32.91 -30.10 -39.49
C VAL A 437 -31.61 -30.40 -38.74
N ALA A 438 -30.79 -31.29 -39.30
CA ALA A 438 -29.44 -31.53 -38.83
C ALA A 438 -28.60 -30.27 -39.05
N GLN A 439 -28.16 -29.65 -37.96
CA GLN A 439 -27.18 -28.57 -37.97
C GLN A 439 -25.80 -29.17 -38.32
N PRO A 440 -25.11 -28.69 -39.37
CA PRO A 440 -23.77 -29.16 -39.69
C PRO A 440 -22.78 -28.76 -38.59
N ALA A 441 -21.92 -29.70 -38.22
CA ALA A 441 -20.89 -29.53 -37.21
C ALA A 441 -19.95 -28.35 -37.58
N PRO A 442 -19.53 -27.53 -36.60
CA PRO A 442 -18.55 -26.47 -36.85
C PRO A 442 -17.18 -27.10 -37.16
N ASN A 443 -16.63 -26.72 -38.32
CA ASN A 443 -15.28 -27.07 -38.74
C ASN A 443 -14.27 -26.53 -37.72
N VAL A 444 -13.55 -27.45 -37.07
CA VAL A 444 -12.37 -27.14 -36.25
C VAL A 444 -11.18 -26.97 -37.20
N PRO A 445 -10.49 -25.82 -37.23
CA PRO A 445 -9.27 -25.67 -38.01
C PRO A 445 -8.11 -26.46 -37.37
N THR A 446 -7.61 -27.44 -38.12
CA THR A 446 -6.36 -28.15 -37.86
C THR A 446 -5.19 -27.18 -38.03
N ILE A 447 -4.48 -26.89 -36.94
CA ILE A 447 -3.25 -26.09 -36.97
C ILE A 447 -2.06 -27.06 -36.95
N SER A 448 -1.30 -27.08 -38.05
CA SER A 448 -0.03 -27.81 -38.16
C SER A 448 1.07 -27.08 -37.38
N PRO A 449 1.96 -27.79 -36.65
CA PRO A 449 3.09 -27.17 -35.99
C PRO A 449 4.23 -26.93 -36.99
N THR A 450 4.57 -25.67 -37.21
CA THR A 450 5.82 -25.27 -37.88
C THR A 450 6.95 -25.34 -36.84
N ALA A 451 7.89 -26.25 -37.06
CA ALA A 451 9.12 -26.36 -36.29
C ALA A 451 10.01 -25.12 -36.53
N LEU A 452 10.39 -24.44 -35.45
CA LEU A 452 11.41 -23.39 -35.45
C LEU A 452 12.63 -23.92 -34.68
N SER A 453 13.69 -24.18 -35.44
CA SER A 453 15.01 -24.59 -35.01
C SER A 453 15.73 -23.43 -34.31
N TYR A 454 16.11 -23.66 -33.05
CA TYR A 454 17.02 -22.78 -32.31
C TYR A 454 18.47 -22.99 -32.78
N ALA A 455 19.11 -21.92 -33.23
CA ALA A 455 20.56 -21.86 -33.38
C ALA A 455 21.19 -21.45 -32.04
N THR A 456 21.89 -22.39 -31.42
CA THR A 456 22.74 -22.20 -30.25
C THR A 456 24.03 -21.47 -30.65
N ASN A 457 24.29 -20.31 -30.06
CA ASN A 457 25.59 -19.63 -30.15
C ASN A 457 26.07 -19.31 -28.73
N SER A 458 26.82 -20.25 -28.15
CA SER A 458 27.51 -20.12 -26.87
C SER A 458 28.94 -19.65 -27.12
N GLN A 459 29.28 -18.43 -26.67
CA GLN A 459 30.66 -17.98 -26.53
C GLN A 459 31.12 -18.18 -25.08
N PRO A 460 32.35 -18.65 -24.83
CA PRO A 460 32.86 -18.89 -23.49
C PRO A 460 33.38 -17.60 -22.84
N LEU A 461 32.95 -17.37 -21.60
CA LEU A 461 33.42 -16.29 -20.73
C LEU A 461 34.83 -16.64 -20.21
N THR A 462 35.78 -15.75 -20.44
CA THR A 462 37.15 -15.82 -19.92
C THR A 462 37.23 -15.35 -18.47
N THR A 463 37.80 -16.18 -17.61
CA THR A 463 38.16 -15.93 -16.21
C THR A 463 39.36 -14.99 -16.08
N PRO A 464 39.33 -13.98 -15.19
CA PRO A 464 40.54 -13.36 -14.64
C PRO A 464 40.96 -14.07 -13.36
N GLY A 465 42.27 -14.33 -13.24
CA GLY A 465 42.92 -15.05 -12.14
C GLY A 465 43.09 -14.26 -10.83
N PRO A 466 43.73 -14.88 -9.83
CA PRO A 466 43.82 -14.38 -8.46
C PRO A 466 44.87 -13.27 -8.36
N VAL A 467 44.55 -12.22 -7.60
CA VAL A 467 45.52 -11.17 -7.24
C VAL A 467 45.89 -11.34 -5.77
N ASP A 468 47.20 -11.29 -5.56
CA ASP A 468 47.93 -11.54 -4.33
C ASP A 468 47.62 -10.57 -3.17
N GLU A 469 47.42 -11.21 -2.02
CA GLU A 469 47.91 -10.97 -0.66
C GLU A 469 48.87 -9.77 -0.32
N VAL A 470 48.60 -9.18 0.87
CA VAL A 470 49.50 -8.51 1.87
C VAL A 470 49.78 -6.98 1.69
N PRO A 471 50.00 -6.13 2.75
CA PRO A 471 50.06 -6.36 4.22
C PRO A 471 49.19 -5.48 5.15
N GLN A 472 49.09 -5.99 6.38
CA GLN A 472 48.77 -5.35 7.65
C GLN A 472 49.57 -4.07 7.96
N SER A 473 48.94 -3.09 8.64
CA SER A 473 49.55 -2.22 9.68
C SER A 473 48.45 -1.31 10.31
N PRO A 474 48.69 -0.67 11.48
CA PRO A 474 48.54 -1.24 12.81
C PRO A 474 47.45 -0.53 13.63
N ASP A 475 47.09 -1.16 14.76
CA ASP A 475 46.49 -0.51 15.94
C ASP A 475 47.16 0.85 16.23
N ILE A 476 46.36 1.83 16.71
CA ILE A 476 46.63 2.62 17.92
C ILE A 476 45.68 3.85 18.07
N HIS A 477 45.22 4.03 19.32
CA HIS A 477 44.76 5.23 20.04
C HIS A 477 43.26 5.63 20.13
N ASP A 478 42.77 5.40 21.37
CA ASP A 478 42.30 6.38 22.34
C ASP A 478 40.83 6.85 22.34
N HIS A 479 40.20 6.46 23.46
CA HIS A 479 39.12 7.09 24.19
C HIS A 479 39.00 8.60 23.98
N LEU A 480 37.90 9.04 23.34
CA LEU A 480 37.32 10.34 23.56
C LEU A 480 35.82 10.19 23.82
N LEU A 481 35.42 10.50 25.06
CA LEU A 481 34.03 10.70 25.44
C LEU A 481 33.45 11.90 24.67
N PRO A 482 32.19 11.85 24.21
CA PRO A 482 31.56 12.99 23.57
C PRO A 482 31.26 14.10 24.59
N PRO A 483 31.35 15.39 24.18
CA PRO A 483 31.05 16.51 25.06
C PRO A 483 29.56 16.58 25.37
N SER A 484 29.25 16.76 26.66
CA SER A 484 27.92 17.17 27.14
C SER A 484 27.69 18.63 26.71
N TYR A 485 26.58 18.87 26.01
CA TYR A 485 26.07 20.23 25.79
C TYR A 485 24.95 20.50 26.78
N ASP A 486 25.23 21.42 27.70
CA ASP A 486 24.28 21.98 28.65
C ASP A 486 23.53 23.12 27.95
N GLN A 487 22.21 22.96 27.75
CA GLN A 487 21.34 24.03 27.24
C GLN A 487 20.66 24.74 28.41
N THR A 488 21.19 25.90 28.79
CA THR A 488 20.45 26.89 29.58
C THR A 488 20.22 28.14 28.74
N TYR A 489 18.98 28.34 28.28
CA TYR A 489 18.50 29.64 27.81
C TYR A 489 18.00 30.47 29.01
N PRO A 490 18.45 31.71 29.20
CA PRO A 490 17.86 32.61 30.16
C PRO A 490 16.64 33.33 29.54
N THR A 491 15.50 33.20 30.20
CA THR A 491 14.32 34.06 30.01
C THR A 491 14.46 35.32 30.86
N GLY A 492 14.29 36.50 30.26
CA GLY A 492 14.21 37.76 31.00
C GLY A 492 13.80 38.93 30.08
N PRO A 493 12.74 39.70 30.43
CA PRO A 493 12.27 40.81 29.62
C PRO A 493 12.99 42.11 30.01
N SER A 494 13.49 42.85 29.02
CA SER A 494 14.01 44.20 29.22
C SER A 494 12.95 45.25 28.87
N ASP A 495 12.31 45.76 29.92
CA ASP A 495 11.58 47.02 29.93
C ASP A 495 12.58 48.15 30.23
N SER A 496 12.62 49.18 29.38
CA SER A 496 13.25 50.45 29.73
C SER A 496 12.73 51.59 28.84
N SER A 497 11.76 52.30 29.39
CA SER A 497 11.52 53.71 29.10
C SER A 497 12.61 54.57 29.75
N GLN A 498 13.12 55.60 29.06
CA GLN A 498 13.44 56.92 29.64
C GLN A 498 13.65 57.99 28.55
N GLN A 499 13.16 59.18 28.90
CA GLN A 499 13.09 60.45 28.18
C GLN A 499 14.41 61.26 28.20
N GLN A 500 14.36 62.40 27.47
CA GLN A 500 15.18 63.63 27.52
C GLN A 500 16.33 63.68 26.52
N GLN A 501 16.63 64.77 25.80
CA GLN A 501 16.03 66.08 25.49
C GLN A 501 16.86 66.66 24.32
N PRO A 502 16.39 67.67 23.56
CA PRO A 502 17.05 68.14 22.33
C PRO A 502 18.01 69.31 22.59
N ASN A 503 19.08 69.43 21.79
CA ASN A 503 19.87 70.66 21.71
C ASN A 503 20.08 71.13 20.26
N LEU A 504 19.93 72.44 20.12
CA LEU A 504 19.85 73.27 18.93
C LEU A 504 21.23 73.65 18.33
N PHE A 505 21.29 73.67 16.98
CA PHE A 505 21.97 74.64 16.07
C PHE A 505 23.53 74.77 16.08
N PRO A 506 24.15 75.44 15.08
CA PRO A 506 24.09 75.23 13.62
C PRO A 506 25.47 75.31 12.92
N GLY A 507 25.57 74.91 11.64
CA GLY A 507 26.79 75.08 10.85
C GLY A 507 26.56 75.05 9.34
N ARG A 508 26.37 76.23 8.77
CA ARG A 508 26.19 76.52 7.34
C ARG A 508 27.58 76.68 6.68
N ALA A 509 27.81 76.07 5.50
CA ALA A 509 28.24 76.75 4.26
C ALA A 509 29.17 75.94 3.31
N ARG A 510 28.64 75.77 2.09
CA ARG A 510 29.20 76.09 0.75
C ARG A 510 30.30 75.23 0.08
N LYS A 511 29.85 74.75 -1.09
CA LYS A 511 30.43 74.82 -2.46
C LYS A 511 31.71 74.02 -2.76
N ARG A 512 31.57 73.02 -3.63
CA ARG A 512 31.64 73.20 -5.09
C ARG A 512 30.62 72.30 -5.77
#